data_AF-A0A2U2RI86-F1
#
_entry.id   AF-A0A2U2RI86-F1
#
_cell.length_a   1.000
_cell.length_b   1.000
_cell.length_c   1.000
_cell.angle_alpha   90.00
_cell.angle_beta   90.00
_cell.angle_gamma   90.00
#
_symmetry.space_group_name_H-M   'P 1'
#
loop_
_entity.id
_entity.type
_entity.pdbx_description
1 polymer ?
#
loop_
_entity_poly.entity_id
_entity_poly.type
_entity_poly.pdbx_seq_one_letter_code
_entity_poly.pdbx_strand_id
1 'polypeptide(L)' 'MQNPTRDRHATTPRTAQDRATTRPVVVRDQSAGMRYLSRSSRPTALSTTWEDGRIYPVIEVDLSSEHRPRRPRQLTAAR' A
#
# COMPACT_ATOMS: atom_id res chain seq x y z
N MET A 1 48.45 -14.76 -18.07
CA MET A 1 47.33 -15.55 -17.53
C MET A 1 46.65 -14.69 -16.48
N GLN A 2 45.50 -14.10 -16.80
CA GLN A 2 44.78 -13.19 -15.91
C GLN A 2 44.01 -14.00 -14.87
N ASN A 3 44.27 -13.76 -13.59
CA ASN A 3 43.39 -14.17 -12.50
C ASN A 3 42.19 -13.21 -12.48
N PRO A 4 40.95 -13.67 -12.66
CA PRO A 4 39.80 -12.81 -12.45
C PRO A 4 39.53 -12.70 -10.95
N THR A 5 40.01 -11.62 -10.34
CA THR A 5 39.53 -11.18 -9.02
C THR A 5 38.08 -10.72 -9.19
N ARG A 6 37.12 -11.64 -9.11
CA ARG A 6 35.70 -11.29 -9.02
C ARG A 6 35.41 -10.92 -7.56
N ASP A 7 35.78 -9.69 -7.22
CA ASP A 7 35.38 -9.02 -6.00
C ASP A 7 33.85 -9.11 -5.84
N ARG A 8 33.45 -9.59 -4.66
CA ARG A 8 32.20 -9.23 -3.97
C ARG A 8 30.93 -9.48 -4.79
N HIS A 9 30.37 -10.67 -4.61
CA HIS A 9 28.94 -10.72 -4.35
C HIS A 9 28.70 -9.90 -3.07
N ALA A 10 28.53 -8.59 -3.23
CA ALA A 10 27.88 -7.77 -2.24
C ALA A 10 26.52 -8.43 -2.04
N THR A 11 26.42 -9.27 -1.01
CA THR A 11 25.18 -9.51 -0.32
C THR A 11 24.72 -8.11 0.06
N THR A 12 23.87 -7.51 -0.78
CA THR A 12 23.06 -6.37 -0.36
C THR A 12 22.54 -6.79 1.00
N PRO A 13 22.78 -6.02 2.09
CA PRO A 13 22.04 -6.29 3.29
C PRO A 13 20.60 -6.23 2.81
N ARG A 14 19.89 -7.35 2.85
CA ARG A 14 18.44 -7.39 2.69
C ARG A 14 17.99 -6.54 3.85
N THR A 15 17.91 -5.23 3.58
CA THR A 15 17.73 -4.16 4.54
C THR A 15 16.63 -4.69 5.40
N ALA A 16 16.94 -4.95 6.66
CA ALA A 16 16.05 -5.59 7.60
C ALA A 16 14.67 -5.02 7.31
N GLN A 17 13.82 -5.85 6.70
CA GLN A 17 12.55 -5.43 6.14
C GLN A 17 11.89 -4.66 7.27
N ASP A 18 11.83 -3.32 7.14
CA ASP A 18 11.28 -2.44 8.16
C ASP A 18 9.98 -3.11 8.56
N ARG A 19 9.91 -3.62 9.80
CA ARG A 19 8.75 -4.34 10.27
C ARG A 19 7.66 -3.29 10.30
N ALA A 20 6.91 -3.22 9.20
CA ALA A 20 5.98 -2.14 8.93
C ALA A 20 5.10 -1.97 10.17
N THR A 21 5.36 -0.92 10.94
CA THR A 21 4.69 -0.72 12.20
C THR A 21 3.25 -0.36 11.87
N THR A 22 2.34 -1.29 12.10
CA THR A 22 0.91 -1.08 11.84
C THR A 22 0.26 -0.48 13.08
N ARG A 23 -0.42 0.64 12.89
CA ARG A 23 -1.16 1.35 13.93
C ARG A 23 -2.66 1.40 13.58
N PRO A 24 -3.56 1.58 14.56
CA PRO A 24 -4.97 1.80 14.27
C PRO A 24 -5.12 3.14 13.54
N VAL A 25 -5.84 3.11 12.42
CA VAL A 25 -6.14 4.27 11.58
C VAL A 25 -7.63 4.25 11.22
N VAL A 26 -8.22 5.42 11.06
CA VAL A 26 -9.56 5.57 10.49
C VAL A 26 -9.41 5.74 8.98
N VAL A 27 -9.98 4.81 8.22
CA VAL A 27 -10.07 4.97 6.76
C VAL A 27 -11.39 5.68 6.47
N ARG A 28 -11.32 6.77 5.72
CA ARG A 28 -12.49 7.53 5.25
C ARG A 28 -12.52 7.50 3.73
N ASP A 29 -13.54 6.86 3.20
CA ASP A 29 -13.84 6.85 1.76
C ASP A 29 -14.71 8.07 1.44
N GLN A 30 -14.17 9.01 0.66
CA GLN A 30 -14.88 10.23 0.27
C GLN A 30 -15.97 9.93 -0.76
N SER A 31 -15.74 8.96 -1.65
CA SER A 31 -16.65 8.62 -2.74
C SER A 31 -17.86 7.82 -2.24
N ALA A 32 -17.63 6.92 -1.27
CA ALA A 32 -18.67 6.10 -0.67
C ALA A 32 -19.28 6.70 0.60
N GLY A 33 -18.68 7.75 1.17
CA GLY A 33 -19.10 8.34 2.45
C GLY A 33 -18.89 7.41 3.66
N MET A 34 -18.07 6.37 3.52
CA MET A 34 -17.88 5.32 4.52
C MET A 34 -16.67 5.61 5.42
N ARG A 35 -16.76 5.21 6.69
CA ARG A 35 -15.66 5.32 7.66
C ARG A 35 -15.55 4.04 8.48
N TYR A 36 -14.34 3.53 8.67
CA TYR A 36 -14.09 2.33 9.47
C TYR A 36 -12.68 2.32 10.07
N LEU A 37 -12.50 1.59 11.17
CA LEU A 37 -11.20 1.41 11.82
C LEU A 37 -10.44 0.26 11.17
N SER A 38 -9.17 0.47 10.82
CA SER A 38 -8.29 -0.53 10.25
C SER A 38 -6.86 -0.38 10.79
N ARG A 39 -5.96 -1.30 10.45
CA ARG A 39 -4.53 -1.18 10.78
C ARG A 39 -3.76 -0.81 9.52
N SER A 40 -2.94 0.24 9.60
CA SER A 40 -2.10 0.67 8.49
C SER A 40 -0.76 1.20 8.99
N SER A 41 0.28 1.04 8.19
CA SER A 41 1.59 1.68 8.37
C SER A 41 1.72 2.97 7.56
N ARG A 42 0.67 3.37 6.83
CA ARG A 42 0.72 4.55 5.96
C ARG A 42 0.84 5.83 6.82
N PRO A 43 1.79 6.72 6.50
CA PRO A 43 1.88 8.02 7.14
C PRO A 43 0.70 8.88 6.70
N THR A 44 0.20 9.68 7.64
CA THR A 44 -0.86 10.67 7.40
C THR A 44 -0.72 11.77 8.44
N ALA A 45 -1.02 13.01 8.03
CA ALA A 45 -1.03 14.18 8.91
C ALA A 45 -2.43 14.46 9.50
N LEU A 46 -3.47 13.80 8.98
CA LEU A 46 -4.85 14.01 9.42
C LEU A 46 -5.17 13.12 10.62
N SER A 47 -6.03 13.62 11.51
CA SER A 47 -6.56 12.88 12.64
C SER A 47 -8.03 13.22 12.87
N THR A 48 -8.79 12.28 13.44
CA THR A 48 -10.19 12.47 13.79
C THR A 48 -10.53 11.72 15.07
N THR A 49 -11.52 12.23 15.80
CA THR A 49 -12.13 11.50 16.90
C THR A 49 -13.01 10.39 16.34
N TRP A 50 -12.85 9.18 16.86
CA TRP A 50 -13.68 8.04 16.56
C TRP A 50 -14.83 7.90 17.58
N GLU A 51 -15.79 7.02 17.30
CA GLU A 51 -17.00 6.82 18.11
C GLU A 51 -16.70 6.40 19.56
N ASP A 52 -15.52 5.85 19.81
CA ASP A 52 -15.01 5.51 21.15
C ASP A 52 -14.46 6.73 21.92
N GLY A 53 -14.50 7.92 21.33
CA GLY A 53 -13.95 9.17 21.89
C GLY A 53 -12.43 9.30 21.74
N ARG A 54 -11.73 8.35 21.12
CA ARG A 54 -10.28 8.39 20.92
C ARG A 54 -9.92 9.04 19.60
N ILE A 55 -8.74 9.67 19.56
CA ILE A 55 -8.22 10.31 18.36
C ILE A 55 -7.33 9.33 17.60
N TYR A 56 -7.65 9.12 16.33
CA TYR A 56 -6.87 8.27 15.44
C TYR A 56 -6.42 9.02 14.19
N PRO A 57 -5.27 8.65 13.61
CA PRO A 57 -4.85 9.12 12.30
C PRO A 57 -5.87 8.71 11.22
N VAL A 58 -6.11 9.60 10.25
CA VAL A 58 -7.08 9.40 9.16
C VAL A 58 -6.39 9.21 7.83
N ILE A 59 -6.77 8.17 7.10
CA ILE A 59 -6.40 8.00 5.70
C ILE A 59 -7.65 8.27 4.87
N GLU A 60 -7.59 9.32 4.06
CA GLU A 60 -8.62 9.61 3.08
C GLU A 60 -8.33 8.80 1.82
N VAL A 61 -9.33 8.06 1.36
CA VAL A 61 -9.28 7.32 0.10
C VAL A 61 -10.37 7.83 -0.83
N ASP A 62 -10.04 7.92 -2.11
CA ASP A 62 -10.99 8.22 -3.18
C ASP A 62 -10.86 7.11 -4.23
N LEU A 63 -11.90 6.29 -4.35
CA LEU A 63 -11.93 5.18 -5.30
C LEU A 63 -12.23 5.65 -6.74
N SER A 64 -12.38 6.95 -6.98
CA SER A 64 -12.51 7.53 -8.32
C SER A 64 -11.31 7.22 -9.23
N SER A 65 -10.14 6.91 -8.66
CA SER A 65 -8.88 6.83 -9.41
C SER A 65 -8.57 5.50 -10.12
N GLU A 66 -9.26 4.39 -9.86
CA GLU A 66 -8.93 3.09 -10.50
C GLU A 66 -10.16 2.21 -10.80
N HIS A 67 -11.15 2.73 -11.53
CA HIS A 67 -12.04 1.83 -12.31
C HIS A 67 -11.29 1.36 -13.56
N ARG A 68 -10.26 0.52 -13.36
CA ARG A 68 -9.50 -0.05 -14.47
C ARG A 68 -10.42 -1.00 -15.23
N PRO A 69 -10.69 -0.77 -16.53
CA PRO A 69 -11.50 -1.69 -17.30
C PRO A 69 -10.81 -3.05 -17.32
N ARG A 70 -11.54 -4.09 -16.88
CA ARG A 70 -11.10 -5.47 -17.00
C ARG A 70 -10.87 -5.75 -18.49
N ARG A 71 -9.62 -6.00 -18.91
CA ARG A 71 -9.34 -6.28 -20.32
C ARG A 71 -10.20 -7.46 -20.80
N PRO A 72 -10.95 -7.32 -21.90
CA PRO A 72 -11.68 -8.44 -22.47
C PRO A 72 -10.70 -9.49 -23.02
N ARG A 73 -11.01 -10.77 -22.80
CA ARG A 73 -10.24 -11.89 -23.36
C ARG A 73 -10.47 -11.93 -24.86
N GLN A 74 -9.44 -11.68 -25.67
CA GLN A 74 -9.57 -11.86 -27.12
C GLN A 74 -9.76 -13.35 -27.43
N LEU A 75 -10.92 -13.71 -27.98
CA LEU A 75 -11.09 -14.98 -28.65
C LEU A 75 -10.40 -14.85 -30.01
N THR A 76 -9.28 -15.55 -30.16
CA THR A 76 -8.67 -15.75 -31.48
C THR A 76 -9.66 -16.59 -32.29
N ALA A 77 -10.35 -15.97 -33.25
CA ALA A 77 -11.05 -16.70 -34.29
C ALA A 77 -9.98 -17.29 -35.22
N ALA A 78 -9.86 -18.61 -35.19
CA ALA A 78 -9.11 -19.35 -36.20
C ALA A 78 -9.81 -19.15 -37.55
N ARG A 79 -9.02 -18.81 -38.57
CA ARG A 79 -9.44 -18.73 -39.98
C ARG A 79 -9.74 -20.12 -40.53
#